data_AF-A0A365ZBY7-F1
#
_entry.id   AF-A0A365ZBY7-F1
#
_cell.length_a   1.000
_cell.length_b   1.000
_cell.length_c   1.000
_cell.angle_alpha   90.00
_cell.angle_beta   90.00
_cell.angle_gamma   90.00
#
_symmetry.space_group_name_H-M   'P 1'
#
loop_
_entity.id
_entity.type
_entity.pdbx_description
1 polymer ?
#
loop_
_entity_poly.entity_id
_entity_poly.type
_entity_poly.pdbx_seq_one_letter_code
_entity_poly.pdbx_strand_id
1 'polypeptide(L)'
;MTLWRGLVSAWKRVEAGHDAVFVARWRQGVRREARRQQDTLRALVLLESLGVDNPVAYETLDLVPYLVADVHEWHQRMGRETFGDAGVCC
;
A
#
# COMPACT_ATOMS: atom_id res chain seq x y z
N MET A 1 39.43 14.68 19.77
CA MET A 1 38.10 13.98 19.76
C MET A 1 37.15 14.41 18.63
N THR A 2 37.40 15.52 17.92
CA THR A 2 36.55 16.03 16.82
C THR A 2 36.81 15.35 15.46
N LEU A 3 38.06 14.99 15.17
CA LEU A 3 38.45 14.30 13.94
C LEU A 3 37.78 12.92 13.78
N TRP A 4 37.65 12.17 14.88
CA TRP A 4 36.95 10.87 14.89
C TRP A 4 35.46 11.02 14.53
N ARG A 5 34.78 12.04 15.06
CA ARG A 5 33.36 12.30 14.74
C ARG A 5 33.17 12.66 13.27
N GLY A 6 34.10 13.42 12.68
CA GLY A 6 34.09 13.75 11.26
C GLY A 6 34.19 12.51 10.37
N LEU A 7 35.13 11.61 10.69
CA LEU A 7 35.36 10.35 9.99
C LEU A 7 34.13 9.42 10.05
N VAL A 8 33.52 9.28 11.23
CA VAL A 8 32.29 8.50 11.41
C VAL A 8 31.12 9.11 10.62
N SER A 9 31.01 10.44 10.57
CA SER A 9 29.97 11.11 9.79
C SER A 9 30.14 10.96 8.28
N ALA A 10 31.38 10.87 7.80
CA ALA A 10 31.69 10.64 6.39
C ALA A 10 31.39 9.18 6.02
N TRP A 11 31.74 8.23 6.89
CA TRP A 11 31.43 6.82 6.71
C TRP A 11 29.92 6.55 6.61
N LYS A 12 29.13 7.12 7.52
CA LYS A 12 27.65 7.03 7.49
C LYS A 12 27.04 7.59 6.20
N ARG A 13 27.64 8.64 5.62
CA ARG A 13 27.17 9.22 4.35
C ARG A 13 27.46 8.30 3.17
N VAL A 14 28.61 7.64 3.16
CA VAL A 14 28.95 6.64 2.14
C VAL A 14 28.02 5.43 2.23
N GLU A 15 27.77 4.93 3.45
CA GLU A 15 26.85 3.82 3.72
C GLU A 15 25.41 4.14 3.26
N ALA A 16 24.89 5.32 3.62
CA ALA A 16 23.57 5.76 3.17
C ALA A 16 23.48 5.93 1.63
N GLY A 17 24.55 6.39 0.99
CA GLY A 17 24.64 6.49 -0.47
C GLY A 17 24.64 5.12 -1.15
N HIS A 18 25.39 4.17 -0.60
CA HIS A 18 25.42 2.78 -1.05
C HIS A 18 24.04 2.15 -0.94
N ASP A 19 23.41 2.20 0.24
CA ASP A 19 22.05 1.67 0.44
C ASP A 19 21.02 2.31 -0.49
N ALA A 20 21.12 3.63 -0.73
CA ALA A 20 20.24 4.31 -1.66
C ALA A 20 20.35 3.76 -3.09
N VAL A 21 21.58 3.52 -3.57
CA VAL A 21 21.86 2.96 -4.91
C VAL A 21 21.43 1.50 -5.00
N PHE A 22 21.69 0.71 -3.96
CA PHE A 22 21.27 -0.69 -3.90
C PHE A 22 19.75 -0.79 -3.95
N VAL A 23 19.05 -0.13 -3.03
CA VAL A 23 17.59 -0.22 -2.94
C VAL A 23 16.91 0.40 -4.16
N ALA A 24 17.50 1.43 -4.79
CA ALA A 24 16.92 2.15 -5.93
C ALA A 24 16.37 1.23 -7.03
N ARG A 25 17.10 0.16 -7.37
CA ARG A 25 16.70 -0.78 -8.42
C ARG A 25 15.42 -1.54 -8.10
N TRP A 26 15.19 -1.88 -6.83
CA TRP A 26 14.02 -2.62 -6.39
C TRP A 26 12.85 -1.75 -5.94
N ARG A 27 13.03 -0.43 -5.77
CA ARG A 27 11.96 0.48 -5.31
C ARG A 27 10.68 0.34 -6.12
N GLN A 28 10.80 0.19 -7.44
CA GLN A 28 9.63 0.00 -8.31
C GLN A 28 8.96 -1.36 -8.06
N GLY A 29 9.73 -2.44 -7.94
CA GLY A 29 9.19 -3.77 -7.63
C GLY A 29 8.51 -3.82 -6.26
N VAL A 30 9.16 -3.28 -5.23
CA VAL A 30 8.60 -3.19 -3.87
C VAL A 30 7.31 -2.38 -3.85
N ARG A 31 7.26 -1.23 -4.55
CA ARG A 31 6.03 -0.43 -4.66
C ARG A 31 4.92 -1.16 -5.42
N ARG A 32 5.25 -1.98 -6.42
CA ARG A 32 4.25 -2.79 -7.13
C ARG A 32 3.71 -3.89 -6.23
N GLU A 33 4.58 -4.56 -5.49
CA GLU A 33 4.17 -5.63 -4.58
C GLU A 33 3.36 -5.10 -3.40
N ALA A 34 3.79 -4.00 -2.77
CA ALA A 34 3.02 -3.34 -1.72
C ALA A 34 1.60 -2.97 -2.20
N ARG A 35 1.47 -2.44 -3.43
CA ARG A 35 0.17 -2.15 -4.03
C ARG A 35 -0.66 -3.40 -4.27
N ARG A 36 -0.06 -4.47 -4.80
CA ARG A 36 -0.74 -5.76 -5.00
C ARG A 36 -1.25 -6.34 -3.68
N GLN A 37 -0.45 -6.31 -2.63
CA GLN A 37 -0.83 -6.76 -1.29
C GLN A 37 -1.99 -5.92 -0.73
N GLN A 38 -1.94 -4.60 -0.91
CA GLN A 38 -3.05 -3.72 -0.54
C GLN A 38 -4.32 -4.08 -1.31
N ASP A 39 -4.26 -4.25 -2.64
CA ASP A 39 -5.43 -4.60 -3.44
C ASP A 39 -6.03 -5.96 -3.06
N THR A 40 -5.20 -6.95 -2.74
CA THR A 40 -5.65 -8.24 -2.20
C THR A 40 -6.36 -8.06 -0.85
N LEU A 41 -5.79 -7.28 0.07
CA LEU A 41 -6.42 -7.00 1.36
C LEU A 41 -7.78 -6.30 1.18
N ARG A 42 -7.86 -5.31 0.28
CA ARG A 42 -9.13 -4.62 -0.03
C ARG A 42 -10.17 -5.62 -0.55
N ALA A 43 -9.78 -6.50 -1.47
CA ALA A 43 -10.67 -7.53 -2.01
C ALA A 43 -11.18 -8.49 -0.92
N LEU A 44 -10.31 -8.91 0.00
CA LEU A 44 -10.68 -9.78 1.13
C LEU A 44 -11.69 -9.12 2.07
N VAL A 45 -11.49 -7.85 2.43
CA VAL A 45 -12.44 -7.13 3.30
C VAL A 45 -13.78 -6.89 2.60
N LEU A 46 -13.76 -6.67 1.28
CA LEU A 46 -14.95 -6.42 0.47
C LEU A 46 -15.61 -7.69 -0.08
N LEU A 47 -15.19 -8.90 0.30
CA LEU A 47 -15.75 -10.15 -0.21
C LEU A 47 -17.29 -10.22 -0.09
N GLU A 48 -17.83 -9.71 1.00
CA GLU A 48 -19.28 -9.73 1.25
C GLU A 48 -20.04 -8.84 0.25
N SER A 49 -19.45 -7.73 -0.20
CA SER A 49 -20.00 -6.92 -1.29
C SER A 49 -19.99 -7.63 -2.65
N LEU A 50 -19.16 -8.66 -2.79
CA LEU A 50 -19.09 -9.54 -3.97
C LEU A 50 -19.99 -10.78 -3.82
N GLY A 51 -20.74 -10.90 -2.72
CA GLY A 51 -21.59 -12.05 -2.41
C GLY A 51 -20.84 -13.28 -1.90
N VAL A 52 -19.59 -13.11 -1.44
CA VAL A 52 -18.78 -14.16 -0.84
C VAL A 52 -18.69 -13.91 0.66
N ASP A 53 -19.08 -14.90 1.47
CA ASP A 53 -18.98 -14.79 2.93
C ASP A 53 -17.52 -14.57 3.37
N ASN A 54 -17.30 -13.55 4.18
CA ASN A 54 -15.97 -13.22 4.71
C ASN A 54 -15.82 -13.82 6.13
N PRO A 55 -14.94 -14.84 6.32
CA PRO A 55 -14.78 -15.51 7.62
C PRO A 55 -14.14 -14.64 8.70
N VAL A 56 -13.58 -13.48 8.33
CA VAL A 56 -12.95 -12.51 9.24
C VAL A 56 -13.61 -11.13 9.16
N ALA A 57 -14.89 -11.09 8.76
CA ALA A 57 -15.65 -9.84 8.61
C ALA A 57 -15.61 -9.03 9.91
N TYR A 58 -15.90 -9.66 11.04
CA TYR A 58 -16.01 -8.99 12.35
C TYR A 58 -14.70 -8.32 12.77
N GLU A 59 -13.58 -8.99 12.56
CA GLU A 59 -12.24 -8.55 12.92
C GLU A 59 -11.73 -7.44 12.00
N THR A 60 -12.29 -7.33 10.80
CA THR A 60 -11.89 -6.36 9.78
C THR A 60 -12.85 -5.18 9.63
N LEU A 61 -13.93 -5.14 10.43
CA LEU A 61 -14.90 -4.03 10.43
C LEU A 61 -14.25 -2.67 10.67
N ASP A 62 -13.25 -2.60 11.56
CA ASP A 62 -12.52 -1.36 11.87
C ASP A 62 -11.71 -0.81 10.68
N LEU A 63 -11.40 -1.67 9.71
CA LEU A 63 -10.65 -1.29 8.51
C LEU A 63 -11.55 -0.69 7.43
N VAL A 64 -12.85 -0.98 7.46
CA VAL A 64 -13.82 -0.55 6.44
C VAL A 64 -13.81 0.97 6.20
N PRO A 65 -13.79 1.86 7.22
CA PRO A 65 -13.78 3.30 7.01
C PRO A 65 -12.56 3.79 6.21
N TYR A 66 -11.39 3.19 6.45
CA TYR A 66 -10.16 3.54 5.74
C TYR A 66 -10.16 3.04 4.30
N LEU A 67 -10.83 1.92 4.04
CA LEU A 67 -10.97 1.36 2.70
C LEU A 67 -11.94 2.16 1.86
N VAL A 68 -13.09 2.56 2.42
CA VAL A 68 -14.12 3.34 1.72
C VAL A 68 -13.56 4.64 1.14
N ALA A 69 -12.65 5.31 1.86
CA ALA A 69 -11.98 6.52 1.37
C ALA A 69 -11.16 6.29 0.07
N ASP A 70 -10.62 5.08 -0.10
CA ASP A 70 -9.76 4.70 -1.22
C ASP A 70 -10.50 3.90 -2.32
N VAL A 71 -11.76 3.51 -2.10
CA VAL A 71 -12.54 2.66 -3.03
C VAL A 71 -12.70 3.33 -4.40
N HIS A 72 -12.86 4.65 -4.43
CA HIS A 72 -13.02 5.39 -5.68
C HIS A 72 -11.80 5.25 -6.61
N GLU A 73 -10.60 5.47 -6.07
CA GLU A 73 -9.37 5.34 -6.85
C GLU A 73 -9.08 3.87 -7.21
N TRP A 74 -9.44 2.94 -6.32
CA TRP A 74 -9.24 1.51 -6.55
C TRP A 74 -10.13 0.95 -7.67
N HIS A 75 -11.44 1.21 -7.67
CA HIS A 75 -12.33 0.63 -8.68
C HIS A 75 -12.05 1.19 -10.09
N GLN A 76 -11.66 2.47 -10.20
CA GLN A 76 -11.20 3.05 -11.46
C GLN A 76 -9.98 2.32 -12.03
N ARG A 77 -8.99 1.98 -11.18
CA ARG A 77 -7.81 1.21 -11.61
C ARG A 77 -8.16 -0.20 -12.04
N MET A 78 -9.22 -0.79 -11.49
CA MET A 78 -9.73 -2.10 -11.90
C MET A 78 -10.51 -2.07 -13.22
N GLY A 79 -10.68 -0.89 -13.84
CA GLY A 79 -11.34 -0.72 -15.13
C GLY A 79 -12.86 -0.86 -15.07
N ARG A 80 -13.47 -0.67 -13.90
CA ARG A 80 -14.93 -0.63 -13.77
C ARG A 80 -15.39 0.83 -13.90
N GLU A 81 -16.29 1.09 -14.84
CA GLU A 81 -16.83 2.45 -15.08
C GLU A 81 -17.84 2.86 -14.01
N THR A 82 -18.49 1.90 -13.34
CA THR A 82 -19.44 2.10 -12.25
C THR A 82 -19.30 1.02 -11.18
N PHE A 83 -19.53 1.40 -9.91
CA PHE A 83 -19.57 0.47 -8.78
C PHE A 83 -20.99 0.48 -8.18
N GLY A 84 -21.76 -0.59 -8.41
CA GLY A 84 -23.13 -0.73 -7.90
C GLY A 84 -24.21 -0.01 -8.71
N ASP A 85 -25.36 0.23 -8.07
CA ASP A 85 -26.55 0.87 -8.67
C ASP A 85 -26.45 2.40 -8.68
N ALA A 86 -27.28 3.05 -9.52
CA ALA A 86 -27.37 4.50 -9.67
C ALA A 86 -27.73 5.20 -8.33
N GLY A 87 -26.73 5.52 -7.51
CA GLY A 87 -26.91 6.16 -6.21
C GLY A 87 -25.78 5.93 -5.21
N VAL A 88 -24.96 4.88 -5.39
CA VAL A 88 -23.69 4.74 -4.68
C VAL A 88 -22.63 5.52 -5.45
N CYS A 89 -22.05 6.54 -4.80
CA CYS A 89 -21.11 7.47 -5.41
C CYS A 89 -19.94 6.75 -6.08
N CYS A 90 -19.75 7.07 -7.36
CA CYS A 90 -18.48 7.62 -7.80
C CYS A 90 -18.24 8.94 -7.06
#